data_AF-A0A151U130-F1
#
_entry.id   AF-A0A151U130-F1
#
_cell.length_a   1.000
_cell.length_b   1.000
_cell.length_c   1.000
_cell.angle_alpha   90.00
_cell.angle_beta   90.00
_cell.angle_gamma   90.00
#
_symmetry.space_group_name_H-M   'P 1'
#
loop_
_entity.id
_entity.type
_entity.pdbx_description
1 polymer ?
#
loop_
_entity_poly.entity_id
_entity_poly.type
_entity_poly.pdbx_seq_one_letter_code
_entity_poly.pdbx_strand_id
1 'polypeptide(L)'
;MMVELTALETNKTWSLVKLPPGKPIVGCRWVYKVKYKADGTLERYKARLVAQGFTQTEGVDFFETFSPVAKLTTVRFLLLIVVSNNWFLHQLDVDNAFLHGELKEEVYMRPPPGMTISDPSLVCKLKKSLYGLKQASRQWNQKLNSALLALGYIQSSADHSLFIKKEKSSFTALLVYVDDIVLTGNSLAEINKFK
;
A
#
# COMPACT_ATOMS: atom_id res chain seq x y z
N MET A 1 7.85 16.80 -5.76
CA MET A 1 7.10 17.21 -4.55
C MET A 1 5.64 17.49 -4.90
N MET A 2 5.37 18.45 -5.79
CA MET A 2 3.99 18.79 -6.19
C MET A 2 3.18 17.59 -6.68
N VAL A 3 3.75 16.73 -7.52
CA VAL A 3 3.09 15.49 -7.99
C VAL A 3 2.59 14.61 -6.83
N GLU A 4 3.39 14.45 -5.77
CA GLU A 4 2.99 13.69 -4.58
C GLU A 4 1.91 14.42 -3.79
N LEU A 5 2.03 15.74 -3.59
CA LEU A 5 0.99 16.53 -2.91
C LEU A 5 -0.35 16.44 -3.63
N THR A 6 -0.34 16.59 -4.96
CA THR A 6 -1.55 16.41 -5.78
C THR A 6 -2.13 15.02 -5.60
N ALA A 7 -1.31 13.96 -5.62
CA ALA A 7 -1.79 12.60 -5.37
C ALA A 7 -2.43 12.45 -3.98
N LEU A 8 -1.84 13.07 -2.95
CA LEU A 8 -2.36 13.05 -1.57
C LEU A 8 -3.71 13.79 -1.46
N GLU A 9 -3.84 14.93 -2.13
CA GLU A 9 -5.07 15.74 -2.20
C GLU A 9 -6.17 15.02 -2.98
N THR A 10 -5.87 14.49 -4.16
CA THR A 10 -6.81 13.69 -4.97
C THR A 10 -7.32 12.48 -4.19
N ASN A 11 -6.44 11.84 -3.42
CA ASN A 11 -6.81 10.72 -2.57
C ASN A 11 -7.57 11.12 -1.29
N LYS A 12 -7.78 12.42 -1.03
CA LYS A 12 -8.41 12.94 0.18
C LYS A 12 -7.75 12.38 1.45
N THR A 13 -6.43 12.31 1.43
CA THR A 13 -5.62 11.63 2.46
C THR A 13 -5.84 12.20 3.86
N TRP A 14 -6.13 13.50 3.95
CA TRP A 14 -6.43 14.19 5.22
C TRP A 14 -7.50 15.26 5.05
N SER A 15 -7.98 15.77 6.17
CA SER A 15 -8.70 17.05 6.27
C SER A 15 -7.95 17.99 7.20
N LEU A 16 -7.94 19.28 6.88
CA LEU A 16 -7.38 20.31 7.75
C LEU A 16 -8.38 20.65 8.87
N VAL A 17 -7.93 20.57 10.12
CA VAL A 17 -8.74 20.82 11.31
C VAL A 17 -7.90 21.51 12.40
N LYS A 18 -8.55 22.17 13.37
CA LYS A 18 -7.86 22.61 14.59
C LYS A 18 -7.49 21.39 15.43
N LEU A 19 -6.29 21.40 16.01
CA LEU A 19 -5.86 20.32 16.89
C LEU A 19 -6.78 20.26 18.13
N PRO A 20 -7.41 19.12 18.44
CA PRO A 20 -8.14 18.96 19.69
C PRO A 20 -7.21 19.03 20.90
N PRO A 21 -7.65 19.58 22.04
CA PRO A 21 -6.84 19.65 23.25
C PRO A 21 -6.31 18.28 23.68
N GLY A 22 -5.02 18.21 23.99
CA GLY A 22 -4.36 17.00 24.50
C GLY A 22 -4.06 15.90 23.47
N LYS A 23 -4.33 16.11 22.18
CA LYS A 23 -3.99 15.13 21.13
C LYS A 23 -2.53 15.25 20.68
N PRO A 24 -1.80 14.12 20.52
CA PRO A 24 -0.45 14.14 19.98
C PRO A 24 -0.47 14.52 18.49
N ILE A 25 0.64 15.08 18.02
CA ILE A 25 0.86 15.37 16.60
C ILE A 25 2.08 14.61 16.10
N VAL A 26 1.92 13.86 15.02
CA VAL A 26 3.00 13.20 14.29
C VAL A 26 3.61 14.19 13.29
N GLY A 27 4.94 14.29 13.24
CA GLY A 27 5.60 15.09 12.20
C GLY A 27 5.61 14.39 10.85
N CYS A 28 6.08 15.08 9.81
CA CYS A 28 6.31 14.47 8.50
C CYS A 28 7.56 15.07 7.84
N ARG A 29 8.11 14.37 6.85
CA ARG A 29 9.24 14.85 6.05
C ARG A 29 9.16 14.36 4.63
N TRP A 30 9.82 15.09 3.74
CA TRP A 30 10.04 14.65 2.36
C TRP A 30 11.22 13.70 2.27
N VAL A 31 11.03 12.58 1.57
CA VAL A 31 12.10 11.66 1.18
C VAL A 31 12.26 11.73 -0.33
N TYR A 32 13.46 12.07 -0.77
CA TYR A 32 13.80 12.21 -2.19
C TYR A 32 14.63 11.02 -2.66
N LYS A 33 14.36 10.54 -3.88
CA LYS A 33 15.12 9.47 -4.52
C LYS A 33 15.23 9.75 -6.01
N VAL A 34 16.45 9.70 -6.53
CA VAL A 34 16.71 9.69 -7.97
C VAL A 34 16.48 8.26 -8.48
N LYS A 35 15.68 8.12 -9.53
CA LYS A 35 15.44 6.86 -10.23
C LYS A 35 16.21 6.87 -11.54
N TYR A 36 16.92 5.78 -11.80
CA TYR A 36 17.71 5.56 -13.00
C TYR A 36 17.13 4.40 -13.78
N LYS A 37 17.24 4.45 -15.11
CA LYS A 37 16.94 3.33 -16.00
C LYS A 37 18.02 2.25 -15.87
N ALA A 38 17.78 1.10 -16.48
CA ALA A 38 18.73 -0.02 -16.49
C ALA A 38 20.07 0.34 -17.16
N ASP A 39 20.06 1.27 -18.11
CA ASP A 39 21.26 1.80 -18.78
C ASP A 39 22.02 2.86 -17.95
N GLY A 40 21.55 3.17 -16.73
CA GLY A 40 22.13 4.17 -15.85
C GLY A 40 21.69 5.61 -16.13
N THR A 41 20.89 5.87 -17.16
CA THR A 41 20.38 7.22 -17.45
C THR A 41 19.28 7.64 -16.45
N LEU A 42 19.11 8.95 -16.25
CA LEU A 42 18.09 9.49 -15.36
C LEU A 42 16.69 9.13 -15.87
N GLU A 43 15.91 8.44 -15.04
CA GLU A 43 14.49 8.16 -15.31
C GLU A 43 13.61 9.28 -14.76
N ARG A 44 13.70 9.55 -13.44
CA ARG A 44 12.89 10.58 -12.77
C ARG A 44 13.40 10.94 -11.37
N TYR A 45 13.02 12.12 -10.90
CA TYR A 45 13.14 12.52 -9.49
C TYR A 45 11.86 12.14 -8.73
N LYS A 46 11.96 11.23 -7.76
CA LYS A 46 10.85 10.80 -6.92
C LYS A 46 10.90 11.52 -5.57
N ALA A 47 9.77 12.05 -5.13
CA ALA A 47 9.58 12.59 -3.78
C ALA A 47 8.41 11.87 -3.14
N ARG A 48 8.54 11.48 -1.87
CA ARG A 48 7.45 10.90 -1.08
C ARG A 48 7.30 11.65 0.23
N LEU A 49 6.06 11.88 0.64
CA LEU A 49 5.79 12.38 1.97
C LEU A 49 5.76 11.20 2.95
N VAL A 50 6.56 11.28 4.01
CA VAL A 50 6.68 10.22 5.00
C VAL A 50 6.34 10.78 6.37
N ALA A 51 5.34 10.21 7.02
CA ALA A 51 5.02 10.48 8.41
C ALA A 51 6.16 9.99 9.33
N GLN A 52 6.44 10.73 10.38
CA GLN A 52 7.44 10.37 11.38
C GLN A 52 6.86 9.37 12.38
N GLY A 53 6.35 8.22 11.92
CA GLY A 53 5.65 7.27 12.80
C GLY A 53 6.51 6.62 13.87
N PHE A 54 7.83 6.86 13.88
CA PHE A 54 8.68 6.54 15.05
C PHE A 54 8.32 7.36 16.30
N THR A 55 7.56 8.45 16.16
CA THR A 55 7.01 9.22 17.29
C THR A 55 5.63 8.73 17.75
N GLN A 56 5.06 7.72 17.07
CA GLN A 56 3.76 7.15 17.46
C GLN A 56 3.90 6.23 18.67
N THR A 57 2.89 6.26 19.54
CA THR A 57 2.79 5.44 20.74
C THR A 57 1.73 4.34 20.55
N GLU A 58 2.11 3.09 20.82
CA GLU A 58 1.18 1.95 20.83
C GLU A 58 0.10 2.14 21.90
N GLY A 59 -1.14 1.76 21.60
CA GLY A 59 -2.30 1.98 22.46
C GLY A 59 -2.87 3.40 22.40
N VAL A 60 -2.20 4.34 21.72
CA VAL A 60 -2.66 5.72 21.53
C VAL A 60 -2.87 6.02 20.05
N ASP A 61 -1.80 5.91 19.25
CA ASP A 61 -1.79 6.28 17.82
C ASP A 61 -2.04 5.07 16.90
N PHE A 62 -1.79 3.85 17.41
CA PHE A 62 -2.04 2.59 16.72
C PHE A 62 -2.20 1.46 17.74
N PHE A 63 -2.90 0.39 17.35
CA PHE A 63 -3.12 -0.79 18.19
C PHE A 63 -2.52 -2.06 17.62
N GLU A 64 -2.52 -2.25 16.29
CA GLU A 64 -1.84 -3.39 15.67
C GLU A 64 -1.22 -2.99 14.34
N THR A 65 -0.06 -3.57 14.04
CA THR A 65 0.74 -3.25 12.86
C THR A 65 0.96 -4.43 11.93
N PHE A 66 0.55 -5.63 12.34
CA PHE A 66 0.82 -6.86 11.61
C PHE A 66 0.23 -6.82 10.20
N SER A 67 1.06 -7.16 9.22
CA SER A 67 0.70 -7.34 7.82
C SER A 67 1.44 -8.56 7.29
N PRO A 68 0.76 -9.50 6.58
CA PRO A 68 1.38 -10.71 6.10
C PRO A 68 2.46 -10.41 5.06
N VAL A 69 3.49 -11.25 5.07
CA VAL A 69 4.62 -11.18 4.13
C VAL A 69 4.70 -12.51 3.39
N ALA A 70 4.79 -12.45 2.06
CA ALA A 70 4.86 -13.64 1.23
C ALA A 70 6.06 -14.51 1.64
N LYS A 71 5.80 -15.79 1.93
CA LYS A 71 6.87 -16.72 2.29
C LYS A 71 7.66 -17.08 1.03
N LEU A 72 8.99 -17.12 1.15
CA LEU A 72 9.86 -17.51 0.04
C LEU A 72 9.56 -18.94 -0.47
N THR A 73 9.10 -19.82 0.41
CA THR A 73 8.62 -21.17 0.04
C THR A 73 7.43 -21.10 -0.91
N THR A 74 6.45 -20.22 -0.62
CA THR A 74 5.27 -20.00 -1.48
C THR A 74 5.68 -19.40 -2.82
N VAL A 75 6.60 -18.43 -2.84
CA VAL A 75 7.14 -17.85 -4.09
C VAL A 75 7.73 -18.95 -4.97
N ARG A 76 8.63 -19.78 -4.42
CA ARG A 76 9.29 -20.87 -5.15
C ARG A 76 8.30 -21.91 -5.65
N PHE A 77 7.34 -22.30 -4.80
CA PHE A 77 6.31 -23.27 -5.16
C PHE A 77 5.40 -22.76 -6.28
N LEU A 78 4.99 -21.48 -6.23
CA LEU A 78 4.19 -20.86 -7.28
C LEU A 78 4.95 -20.87 -8.62
N LEU A 79 6.23 -20.47 -8.62
CA LEU A 79 7.08 -20.51 -9.82
C LEU A 79 7.25 -21.94 -10.38
N LEU A 80 7.38 -22.95 -9.50
CA LEU A 80 7.44 -24.34 -9.92
C LEU A 80 6.14 -24.79 -10.61
N ILE A 81 4.98 -24.39 -10.09
CA ILE A 81 3.68 -24.66 -10.71
C ILE A 81 3.61 -23.99 -12.08
N VAL A 82 4.03 -22.72 -12.17
CA VAL A 82 4.04 -21.95 -13.42
C VAL A 82 4.82 -22.70 -14.50
N VAL A 83 6.05 -23.11 -14.20
CA VAL A 83 6.91 -23.83 -15.15
C VAL A 83 6.34 -25.20 -15.48
N SER A 84 5.90 -25.96 -14.48
CA SER A 84 5.39 -27.33 -14.67
C SER A 84 4.12 -27.40 -15.52
N ASN A 85 3.30 -26.35 -15.49
CA ASN A 85 2.01 -26.32 -16.18
C ASN A 85 1.97 -25.34 -17.35
N ASN A 86 3.09 -24.71 -17.69
CA ASN A 86 3.20 -23.67 -18.72
C ASN A 86 2.16 -22.54 -18.52
N TRP A 87 2.03 -22.02 -17.30
CA TRP A 87 1.11 -20.93 -16.98
C TRP A 87 1.71 -19.55 -17.28
N PHE A 88 0.84 -18.56 -17.42
CA PHE A 88 1.24 -17.16 -17.55
C PHE A 88 1.69 -16.61 -16.21
N LEU A 89 2.68 -15.70 -16.21
CA LEU A 89 3.20 -15.03 -15.03
C LEU A 89 3.34 -13.54 -15.31
N HIS A 90 2.78 -12.71 -14.44
CA HIS A 90 2.89 -11.26 -14.49
C HIS A 90 3.26 -10.72 -13.11
N GLN A 91 4.09 -9.69 -13.11
CA GLN A 91 4.33 -8.87 -11.92
C GLN A 91 3.57 -7.55 -12.10
N LEU A 92 2.85 -7.14 -11.06
CA LEU A 92 2.13 -5.89 -10.96
C LEU A 92 2.71 -5.09 -9.79
N ASP A 93 2.77 -3.77 -9.94
CA ASP A 93 3.17 -2.81 -8.90
C ASP A 93 1.99 -1.88 -8.65
N VAL A 94 1.55 -1.78 -7.39
CA VAL A 94 0.41 -0.91 -7.04
C VAL A 94 0.90 0.49 -6.71
N ASP A 95 0.59 1.42 -7.61
CA ASP A 95 0.87 2.83 -7.38
C ASP A 95 0.18 3.35 -6.11
N ASN A 96 0.99 3.97 -5.25
CA ASN A 96 0.56 4.60 -4.01
C ASN A 96 -0.20 3.66 -3.07
N ALA A 97 0.19 2.37 -2.99
CA ALA A 97 -0.43 1.33 -2.15
C ALA A 97 -0.93 1.83 -0.78
N PHE A 98 -0.09 2.48 0.02
CA PHE A 98 -0.49 2.94 1.36
C PHE A 98 -1.54 4.06 1.37
N LEU A 99 -1.72 4.82 0.27
CA LEU A 99 -2.76 5.85 0.15
C LEU A 99 -4.15 5.28 -0.17
N HIS A 100 -4.28 3.96 -0.31
CA HIS A 100 -5.58 3.30 -0.49
C HIS A 100 -6.12 2.73 0.82
N GLY A 101 -5.26 2.51 1.82
CA GLY A 101 -5.65 2.04 3.15
C GLY A 101 -6.39 3.12 3.94
N GLU A 102 -7.58 2.80 4.44
CA GLU A 102 -8.34 3.68 5.32
C GLU A 102 -7.75 3.62 6.73
N LEU A 103 -7.53 4.78 7.34
CA LEU A 103 -7.00 4.85 8.69
C LEU A 103 -8.16 4.79 9.69
N LYS A 104 -8.18 3.75 10.53
CA LYS A 104 -9.22 3.59 11.56
C LYS A 104 -8.91 4.41 12.81
N GLU A 105 -7.63 4.55 13.12
CA GLU A 105 -7.16 5.32 14.27
C GLU A 105 -7.16 6.82 13.98
N GLU A 106 -7.33 7.61 15.03
CA GLU A 106 -7.32 9.05 14.92
C GLU A 106 -5.89 9.60 15.02
N VAL A 107 -5.27 9.85 13.86
CA VAL A 107 -3.91 10.39 13.79
C VAL A 107 -3.92 11.82 13.25
N TYR A 108 -3.28 12.72 14.00
CA TYR A 108 -3.03 14.10 13.59
C TYR A 108 -1.58 14.25 13.15
N MET A 109 -1.37 14.90 12.01
CA MET A 109 -0.05 15.11 11.42
C MET A 109 0.20 16.60 11.20
N ARG A 110 1.45 17.05 11.41
CA ARG A 110 1.87 18.38 10.96
C ARG A 110 1.68 18.48 9.45
N PRO A 111 1.21 19.62 8.95
CA PRO A 111 1.12 19.83 7.52
C PRO A 111 2.48 19.64 6.82
N PRO A 112 2.49 19.14 5.57
CA PRO A 112 3.72 18.92 4.82
C PRO A 112 4.52 20.22 4.64
N PRO A 113 5.86 20.20 4.78
CA PRO A 113 6.68 21.34 4.41
C PRO A 113 6.44 21.74 2.95
N GLY A 114 6.17 23.02 2.70
CA GLY A 114 5.87 23.52 1.35
C GLY A 114 4.40 23.42 0.93
N MET A 115 3.51 22.94 1.78
CA MET A 115 2.05 23.09 1.58
C MET A 115 1.61 24.48 2.05
N THR A 116 0.87 25.20 1.22
CA THR A 116 0.27 26.49 1.59
C THR A 116 -1.01 26.26 2.39
N ILE A 117 -1.13 26.90 3.55
CA ILE A 117 -2.28 26.74 4.46
C ILE A 117 -2.75 28.13 4.85
N SER A 118 -4.06 28.35 4.82
CA SER A 118 -4.67 29.62 5.18
C SER A 118 -4.50 29.97 6.67
N ASP A 119 -4.56 28.98 7.54
CA ASP A 119 -4.40 29.11 8.99
C ASP A 119 -3.25 28.18 9.46
N PRO A 120 -2.12 28.75 9.90
CA PRO A 120 -0.96 27.99 10.41
C PRO A 120 -1.25 27.14 11.65
N SER A 121 -2.36 27.36 12.34
CA SER A 121 -2.77 26.57 13.52
C SER A 121 -3.44 25.24 13.16
N LEU A 122 -3.79 25.04 11.88
CA LEU A 122 -4.43 23.81 11.40
C LEU A 122 -3.44 22.66 11.28
N VAL A 123 -3.94 21.45 11.52
CA VAL A 123 -3.23 20.19 11.38
C VAL A 123 -3.97 19.27 10.41
N CYS A 124 -3.24 18.31 9.83
CA CYS A 124 -3.81 17.28 8.96
C CYS A 124 -4.38 16.16 9.83
N LYS A 125 -5.71 16.03 9.92
CA LYS A 125 -6.36 14.81 10.43
C LYS A 125 -6.32 13.76 9.32
N LEU A 126 -5.52 12.71 9.49
CA LEU A 126 -5.35 11.67 8.50
C LEU A 126 -6.62 10.81 8.40
N LYS A 127 -7.07 10.59 7.17
CA LYS A 127 -8.18 9.69 6.81
C LYS A 127 -7.67 8.38 6.18
N LYS A 128 -6.49 8.44 5.58
CA LYS A 128 -5.83 7.31 4.93
C LYS A 128 -4.44 7.12 5.50
N SER A 129 -3.93 5.89 5.41
CA SER A 129 -2.56 5.59 5.80
C SER A 129 -1.54 6.32 4.92
N LEU A 130 -0.35 6.54 5.47
CA LEU A 130 0.78 7.18 4.81
C LEU A 130 2.05 6.39 5.05
N TYR A 131 3.01 6.54 4.14
CA TYR A 131 4.36 6.02 4.37
C TYR A 131 4.88 6.50 5.73
N GLY A 132 5.50 5.59 6.47
CA GLY A 132 6.12 5.89 7.76
C GLY A 132 5.20 5.77 8.97
N LEU A 133 3.87 5.69 8.80
CA LEU A 133 2.98 5.29 9.91
C LEU A 133 3.20 3.82 10.27
N LYS A 134 3.10 3.50 11.56
CA LYS A 134 3.31 2.15 12.09
C LYS A 134 2.33 1.12 11.53
N GLN A 135 1.07 1.52 11.32
CA GLN A 135 -0.01 0.66 10.83
C GLN A 135 -0.22 0.69 9.31
N ALA A 136 0.59 1.43 8.54
CA ALA A 136 0.33 1.68 7.12
C ALA A 136 0.22 0.40 6.28
N SER A 137 1.17 -0.53 6.46
CA SER A 137 1.19 -1.80 5.74
C SER A 137 -0.01 -2.68 6.06
N ARG A 138 -0.53 -2.59 7.29
CA ARG A 138 -1.74 -3.31 7.71
C ARG A 138 -2.99 -2.74 7.04
N GLN A 139 -3.17 -1.42 7.06
CA GLN A 139 -4.35 -0.79 6.48
C GLN A 139 -4.42 -1.02 4.96
N TRP A 140 -3.26 -0.97 4.28
CA TRP A 140 -3.18 -1.37 2.87
C TRP A 140 -3.57 -2.83 2.64
N ASN A 141 -2.98 -3.76 3.40
CA ASN A 141 -3.31 -5.18 3.25
C ASN A 141 -4.78 -5.47 3.51
N GLN A 142 -5.40 -4.84 4.52
CA GLN A 142 -6.83 -4.98 4.78
C GLN A 142 -7.67 -4.52 3.59
N LYS A 143 -7.36 -3.34 3.01
CA LYS A 143 -8.06 -2.83 1.82
C LYS A 143 -7.95 -3.77 0.63
N LEU A 144 -6.73 -4.23 0.33
CA LEU A 144 -6.47 -5.14 -0.78
C LEU A 144 -7.15 -6.50 -0.56
N ASN A 145 -7.08 -7.06 0.65
CA ASN A 145 -7.74 -8.32 0.98
C ASN A 145 -9.25 -8.21 0.74
N SER A 146 -9.91 -7.18 1.28
CA SER A 146 -11.35 -6.95 1.04
C SER A 146 -11.69 -6.84 -0.44
N ALA A 147 -10.87 -6.16 -1.24
CA ALA A 147 -11.07 -6.05 -2.68
C ALA A 147 -10.91 -7.41 -3.40
N LEU A 148 -9.88 -8.19 -3.07
CA LEU A 148 -9.64 -9.51 -3.65
C LEU A 148 -10.77 -10.49 -3.31
N LEU A 149 -11.23 -10.51 -2.05
CA LEU A 149 -12.37 -11.34 -1.64
C LEU A 149 -13.64 -10.95 -2.41
N ALA A 150 -13.91 -9.66 -2.59
CA ALA A 150 -15.06 -9.19 -3.36
C ALA A 150 -14.97 -9.59 -4.85
N LEU A 151 -13.77 -9.74 -5.40
CA LEU A 151 -13.53 -10.27 -6.75
C LEU A 151 -13.64 -11.81 -6.85
N GLY A 152 -13.94 -12.48 -5.74
CA GLY A 152 -14.12 -13.93 -5.65
C GLY A 152 -12.83 -14.72 -5.43
N TYR A 153 -11.74 -14.07 -5.03
CA TYR A 153 -10.55 -14.78 -4.57
C TYR A 153 -10.75 -15.31 -3.15
N ILE A 154 -10.06 -16.39 -2.83
CA ILE A 154 -10.01 -17.00 -1.51
C ILE A 154 -8.58 -16.88 -0.98
N GLN A 155 -8.44 -16.36 0.23
CA GLN A 155 -7.15 -16.27 0.91
C GLN A 155 -6.71 -17.66 1.40
N SER A 156 -5.46 -18.03 1.12
CA SER A 156 -4.91 -19.32 1.55
C SER A 156 -4.60 -19.33 3.05
N SER A 157 -4.86 -20.47 3.70
CA SER A 157 -4.43 -20.72 5.09
C SER A 157 -2.95 -21.13 5.20
N ALA A 158 -2.35 -21.62 4.10
CA ALA A 158 -0.93 -21.99 4.07
C ALA A 158 -0.02 -20.74 4.05
N ASP A 159 -0.47 -19.69 3.36
CA ASP A 159 0.18 -18.38 3.29
C ASP A 159 -0.87 -17.28 3.11
N HIS A 160 -0.99 -16.38 4.09
CA HIS A 160 -1.96 -15.29 4.07
C HIS A 160 -1.65 -14.20 3.02
N SER A 161 -0.49 -14.26 2.36
CA SER A 161 -0.20 -13.43 1.19
C SER A 161 -0.68 -14.05 -0.13
N LEU A 162 -1.12 -15.32 -0.13
CA LEU A 162 -1.58 -16.04 -1.32
C LEU A 162 -3.10 -16.01 -1.43
N PHE A 163 -3.59 -15.63 -2.60
CA PHE A 163 -5.00 -15.61 -2.97
C PHE A 163 -5.21 -16.47 -4.21
N ILE A 164 -6.26 -17.28 -4.21
CA ILE A 164 -6.54 -18.23 -5.29
C ILE A 164 -7.99 -18.06 -5.73
N LYS A 165 -8.22 -18.12 -7.04
CA LYS A 165 -9.55 -18.17 -7.64
C LYS A 165 -9.60 -19.28 -8.68
N LYS A 166 -10.65 -20.09 -8.61
CA LYS A 166 -10.90 -21.18 -9.55
C LYS A 166 -12.30 -21.00 -10.12
N GLU A 167 -12.42 -20.86 -11.44
CA GLU A 167 -13.70 -20.80 -12.14
C GLU A 167 -13.75 -21.85 -13.25
N LYS A 168 -14.57 -22.90 -13.09
CA LYS A 168 -14.66 -24.01 -14.05
C LYS A 168 -13.28 -24.60 -14.39
N SER A 169 -12.74 -24.27 -15.56
CA SER A 169 -11.43 -24.68 -16.07
C SER A 169 -10.31 -23.65 -15.85
N SER A 170 -10.63 -22.42 -15.42
CA SER A 170 -9.64 -21.39 -15.15
C SER A 170 -9.16 -21.42 -13.69
N PHE A 171 -7.89 -21.10 -13.51
CA PHE A 171 -7.24 -20.96 -12.23
C PHE A 171 -6.35 -19.72 -12.27
N THR A 172 -6.48 -18.87 -11.25
CA THR A 172 -5.67 -17.68 -11.06
C THR A 172 -5.17 -17.64 -9.62
N ALA A 173 -3.89 -17.34 -9.43
CA ALA A 173 -3.27 -17.13 -8.13
C ALA A 173 -2.57 -15.78 -8.07
N LEU A 174 -2.71 -15.10 -6.95
CA LEU A 174 -2.04 -13.84 -6.63
C LEU A 174 -1.22 -14.03 -5.37
N LEU A 175 0.06 -13.73 -5.44
CA LEU A 175 0.93 -13.66 -4.28
C LEU A 175 1.30 -12.20 -4.05
N VAL A 176 0.84 -11.66 -2.92
CA VAL A 176 0.99 -10.26 -2.56
C VAL A 176 2.20 -10.08 -1.64
N TYR A 177 3.12 -9.20 -2.04
CA TYR A 177 4.25 -8.75 -1.22
C TYR A 177 4.23 -7.22 -1.14
N VAL A 178 3.53 -6.70 -0.12
CA VAL A 178 3.34 -5.25 0.08
C VAL A 178 2.70 -4.60 -1.16
N ASP A 179 3.45 -3.85 -1.96
CA ASP A 179 3.04 -3.15 -3.18
C ASP A 179 3.23 -4.00 -4.46
N ASP A 180 4.06 -5.04 -4.40
CA ASP A 180 4.26 -5.99 -5.48
C ASP A 180 3.23 -7.13 -5.45
N ILE A 181 2.74 -7.52 -6.62
CA ILE A 181 1.83 -8.66 -6.79
C ILE A 181 2.34 -9.56 -7.91
N VAL A 182 2.56 -10.83 -7.60
CA VAL A 182 2.77 -11.86 -8.61
C VAL A 182 1.42 -12.47 -8.96
N LEU A 183 0.99 -12.29 -10.20
CA LEU A 183 -0.25 -12.82 -10.76
C LEU A 183 0.07 -13.94 -11.75
N THR A 184 -0.50 -15.12 -11.53
CA THR A 184 -0.33 -16.26 -12.42
C THR A 184 -1.63 -17.02 -12.63
N GLY A 185 -1.72 -17.79 -13.71
CA GLY A 185 -2.86 -18.60 -14.02
C GLY A 185 -2.78 -19.25 -15.38
N ASN A 186 -3.74 -20.14 -15.64
CA ASN A 186 -3.85 -20.86 -16.92
C ASN A 186 -4.71 -20.13 -17.97
N SER A 187 -5.29 -18.97 -17.62
CA SER A 187 -6.15 -18.18 -18.51
C SER A 187 -5.68 -16.74 -18.59
N LEU A 188 -5.15 -16.35 -19.75
CA LEU A 188 -4.75 -14.96 -20.00
C LEU A 188 -5.94 -13.99 -19.96
N ALA A 189 -7.14 -14.46 -20.32
CA ALA A 189 -8.37 -13.67 -20.25
C ALA A 189 -8.71 -13.27 -18.81
N GLU A 190 -8.61 -14.22 -17.86
CA GLU A 190 -8.85 -13.93 -16.44
C GLU A 190 -7.77 -13.02 -15.85
N ILE A 191 -6.51 -13.23 -16.25
CA ILE A 191 -5.40 -12.35 -15.86
C ILE A 191 -5.63 -10.92 -16.35
N ASN A 192 -6.04 -10.74 -17.60
CA ASN A 192 -6.27 -9.42 -18.18
C ASN A 192 -7.53 -8.75 -17.65
N LYS A 193 -8.52 -9.51 -17.15
CA LYS A 193 -9.68 -8.96 -16.45
C LYS A 193 -9.32 -8.41 -15.06
N PHE A 194 -8.26 -8.93 -14.45
CA PHE A 194 -7.78 -8.46 -13.15
C PHE A 194 -6.95 -7.17 -13.24
N LYS A 195 -6.07 -7.08 -14.25
CA LYS A 195 -5.20 -5.92 -14.48
C LYS A 195 -6.00 -4.67 -14.83
#